data_AF-A0A1I7RZ82-F1
#
_entry.id   AF-A0A1I7RZ82-F1
#
_cell.length_a   1.000
_cell.length_b   1.000
_cell.length_c   1.000
_cell.angle_alpha   90.00
_cell.angle_beta   90.00
_cell.angle_gamma   90.00
#
_symmetry.space_group_name_H-M   'P 1'
#
loop_
_entity.id
_entity.type
_entity.pdbx_description
1 polymer ?
#
loop_
_entity_poly.entity_id
_entity_poly.type
_entity_poly.pdbx_seq_one_letter_code
_entity_poly.pdbx_strand_id
1 'polypeptide(L)'
;MVQRWRWWFLLMMLVCAEAGLQQRLKRSDLFPPDVDLQPENKTVCGGHGVKMNNKCDCFYPYTGPRCSDFACEHGLSVGPRYDPTSIFFNKKCICDEDWSGELCHIPIANQCNERGQYVNGRCICHGYYFGPRCQYVGKCVHGKLTEGVCQCSYGYEGDYCDQIVCHHGYPDKNNTLKRCICPPRHTGQFCDECLLKEEHVLPFPNCTLEKVPLKVKLSRIKTNQLIFKRILIILLIFAVLIVLVAVMYVLNWGHKRNQKMDNAELLRQNLVNERQLMLQNIFSQNNLEVPNDKLGRRKSSQRFLDPNRMDHSLF
;
A
#
# COMPACT_ATOMS: atom_id res chain seq x y z
N MET A 1 66.35 29.10 33.64
CA MET A 1 65.39 29.73 32.70
C MET A 1 63.96 29.77 33.28
N VAL A 2 63.77 30.22 34.53
CA VAL A 2 62.43 30.26 35.18
C VAL A 2 62.33 31.47 36.12
N GLN A 3 62.43 32.69 35.60
CA GLN A 3 62.09 33.93 36.35
C GLN A 3 61.76 35.11 35.39
N ARG A 4 61.09 34.85 34.26
CA ARG A 4 60.70 35.92 33.31
C ARG A 4 59.31 35.77 32.71
N TRP A 5 58.40 35.12 33.45
CA TRP A 5 57.01 34.92 33.02
C TRP A 5 55.97 35.24 34.12
N ARG A 6 56.40 35.66 35.33
CA ARG A 6 55.47 36.07 36.41
C ARG A 6 54.96 37.51 36.27
N TRP A 7 55.63 38.36 35.50
CA TRP A 7 55.23 39.76 35.31
C TRP A 7 54.24 39.98 34.15
N TRP A 8 54.18 39.06 33.19
CA TRP A 8 53.23 39.15 32.07
C TRP A 8 51.80 38.73 32.45
N PHE A 9 51.65 37.78 33.38
CA PHE A 9 50.33 37.37 33.88
C PHE A 9 49.68 38.41 34.81
N LEU A 10 50.48 39.18 35.57
CA LEU A 10 49.97 40.26 36.42
C LEU A 10 49.54 41.49 35.62
N LEU A 11 50.18 41.78 34.48
CA LEU A 11 49.80 42.89 33.61
C LEU A 11 48.51 42.60 32.83
N MET A 12 48.29 41.36 32.40
CA MET A 12 47.04 40.96 31.72
C MET A 12 45.81 40.90 32.65
N MET A 13 46.01 40.73 33.96
CA MET A 13 44.91 40.80 34.94
C MET A 13 44.52 42.24 35.30
N LEU A 14 45.41 43.23 35.13
CA LEU A 14 45.06 44.64 35.33
C LEU A 14 44.30 45.26 34.14
N VAL A 15 44.49 44.76 32.92
CA VAL A 15 43.79 45.30 31.74
C VAL A 15 42.35 44.77 31.60
N CYS A 16 41.98 43.70 32.32
CA CYS A 16 40.59 43.22 32.37
C CYS A 16 39.70 43.96 33.40
N ALA A 17 40.24 44.92 34.17
CA ALA A 17 39.45 45.69 35.14
C ALA A 17 38.69 46.89 34.52
N GLU A 18 38.90 47.21 33.24
CA GLU A 18 38.34 48.42 32.61
C GLU A 18 37.41 48.18 31.41
N ALA A 19 37.06 46.93 31.08
CA ALA A 19 36.16 46.64 29.97
C ALA A 19 35.11 45.59 30.31
N GLY A 20 34.14 45.96 31.15
CA GLY A 20 33.02 45.12 31.55
C GLY A 20 31.77 45.94 31.81
N LEU A 21 30.96 46.10 30.77
CA LEU A 21 29.60 46.62 30.76
C LEU A 21 28.77 46.24 32.00
N GLN A 22 28.15 47.22 32.64
CA GLN A 22 26.71 47.21 32.96
C GLN A 22 26.31 48.67 33.23
N GLN A 23 25.87 49.39 32.20
CA GLN A 23 25.10 50.63 32.36
C GLN A 23 23.73 50.27 32.96
N ARG A 24 23.69 50.02 34.27
CA ARG A 24 22.51 50.33 35.08
C ARG A 24 22.52 51.84 35.29
N LEU A 25 21.94 52.57 34.33
CA LEU A 25 21.42 53.89 34.63
C LEU A 25 20.27 53.70 35.64
N LYS A 26 20.61 53.64 36.92
CA LYS A 26 19.73 54.13 37.99
C LYS A 26 19.49 55.60 37.70
N ARG A 27 18.49 55.89 36.87
CA ARG A 27 17.77 57.16 36.88
C ARG A 27 16.65 57.02 37.91
N SER A 28 17.07 56.86 39.15
CA SER A 28 16.32 57.17 40.37
C SER A 28 17.15 58.26 41.02
N ASP A 29 16.52 59.32 41.50
CA ASP A 29 17.16 60.48 42.17
C ASP A 29 17.42 61.70 41.26
N LEU A 30 16.40 62.10 40.47
CA LEU A 30 16.20 63.52 40.15
C LEU A 30 14.72 63.82 39.84
N PHE A 31 13.83 63.51 40.79
CA PHE A 31 12.54 64.18 40.88
C PHE A 31 12.45 64.74 42.30
N PRO A 32 12.22 66.06 42.50
CA PRO A 32 11.82 66.54 43.81
C PRO A 32 10.54 65.80 44.22
N PRO A 33 10.27 65.60 45.52
CA PRO A 33 8.94 65.12 45.91
C PRO A 33 7.95 66.15 45.35
N ASP A 34 7.09 65.72 44.43
CA ASP A 34 5.96 66.52 43.99
C ASP A 34 5.13 66.81 45.24
N VAL A 35 5.35 68.00 45.78
CA VAL A 35 4.44 68.66 46.72
C VAL A 35 3.21 68.95 45.88
N ASP A 36 2.28 67.99 45.83
CA ASP A 36 0.93 68.21 45.30
C ASP A 36 0.19 69.13 46.28
N LEU A 37 0.49 70.43 46.18
CA LEU A 37 -0.42 71.49 46.59
C LEU A 37 -1.12 72.06 45.35
N GLN A 38 -2.36 71.58 45.18
CA GLN A 38 -3.54 72.26 44.61
C GLN A 38 -3.62 72.40 43.08
N PRO A 39 -4.83 72.55 42.47
CA PRO A 39 -6.21 72.44 42.99
C PRO A 39 -6.98 71.32 42.25
N GLU A 40 -8.28 71.14 42.52
CA GLU A 40 -9.17 70.26 41.75
C GLU A 40 -9.17 70.61 40.25
N ASN A 41 -8.24 70.02 39.49
CA ASN A 41 -8.14 70.23 38.06
C ASN A 41 -9.17 69.34 37.37
N LYS A 42 -10.28 69.94 36.92
CA LYS A 42 -11.38 69.25 36.25
C LYS A 42 -10.85 68.55 34.98
N THR A 43 -10.52 67.27 35.07
CA THR A 43 -10.08 66.46 33.91
C THR A 43 -11.13 66.54 32.81
N VAL A 44 -10.72 67.00 31.62
CA VAL A 44 -11.56 67.10 30.42
C VAL A 44 -11.18 65.96 29.48
N CYS A 45 -12.17 65.15 29.11
CA CYS A 45 -12.01 64.10 28.12
C CYS A 45 -12.19 64.73 26.73
N GLY A 46 -11.25 64.51 25.80
CA GLY A 46 -11.21 65.12 24.47
C GLY A 46 -12.30 64.64 23.51
N GLY A 47 -13.51 64.37 23.98
CA GLY A 47 -14.65 63.90 23.18
C GLY A 47 -14.66 62.41 22.86
N HIS A 48 -13.57 61.69 23.14
CA HIS A 48 -13.41 60.26 22.83
C HIS A 48 -13.55 59.33 24.06
N GLY A 49 -14.32 59.77 25.06
CA GLY A 49 -14.54 59.00 26.27
C GLY A 49 -15.53 59.67 27.21
N VAL A 50 -15.93 58.93 28.24
CA VAL A 50 -16.87 59.37 29.28
C VAL A 50 -16.11 59.71 30.55
N LYS A 51 -16.45 60.84 31.19
CA LYS A 51 -15.84 61.22 32.47
C LYS A 51 -16.51 60.47 33.62
N MET A 52 -15.74 59.71 34.40
CA MET A 52 -16.17 59.06 35.64
C MET A 52 -15.18 59.34 36.77
N ASN A 53 -15.65 59.87 37.91
CA ASN A 53 -14.84 60.10 39.12
C ASN A 53 -13.50 60.82 38.87
N ASN A 54 -13.52 61.93 38.10
CA ASN A 54 -12.33 62.69 37.67
C ASN A 54 -11.30 61.95 36.80
N LYS A 55 -11.64 60.74 36.32
CA LYS A 55 -10.89 60.00 35.30
C LYS A 55 -11.70 59.90 34.00
N CYS A 56 -11.03 59.79 32.86
CA CYS A 56 -11.69 59.52 31.59
C CYS A 56 -11.67 58.01 31.30
N ASP A 57 -12.83 57.48 30.93
CA ASP A 57 -12.97 56.14 30.35
C ASP A 57 -13.03 56.28 28.83
N CYS A 58 -11.99 55.82 28.14
CA CYS A 58 -11.78 56.10 26.72
C CYS A 58 -12.41 55.03 25.84
N PHE A 59 -13.07 55.45 24.76
CA PHE A 59 -13.55 54.53 23.74
C PHE A 59 -12.39 54.06 22.88
N TYR A 60 -12.29 52.76 22.62
CA TYR A 60 -11.29 52.22 21.70
C TYR A 60 -11.44 52.85 20.31
N PRO A 61 -10.36 53.31 19.65
CA PRO A 61 -8.94 53.06 19.96
C PRO A 61 -8.23 54.18 20.74
N TYR A 62 -8.93 55.04 21.46
CA TYR A 62 -8.35 56.15 22.21
C TYR A 62 -7.87 55.72 23.61
N THR A 63 -6.81 56.37 24.08
CA THR A 63 -6.18 56.10 25.38
C THR A 63 -5.61 57.39 25.99
N GLY A 64 -4.98 57.25 27.17
CA GLY A 64 -4.37 58.34 27.90
C GLY A 64 -5.34 59.08 28.82
N PRO A 65 -4.84 60.00 29.67
CA PRO A 65 -5.61 60.66 30.72
C PRO A 65 -6.74 61.56 30.19
N ARG A 66 -6.67 61.95 28.90
CA ARG A 66 -7.66 62.79 28.22
C ARG A 66 -8.32 62.13 27.00
N CYS A 67 -8.08 60.84 26.76
CA CYS A 67 -8.56 60.14 25.56
C CYS A 67 -8.17 60.83 24.24
N SER A 68 -6.97 61.41 24.19
CA SER A 68 -6.45 62.10 23.01
C SER A 68 -5.34 61.32 22.31
N ASP A 69 -4.83 60.27 22.95
CA ASP A 69 -3.82 59.39 22.39
C ASP A 69 -4.49 58.15 21.79
N PHE A 70 -3.77 57.43 20.94
CA PHE A 70 -4.20 56.18 20.32
C PHE A 70 -3.50 54.99 20.96
N ALA A 71 -4.22 53.89 21.12
CA ALA A 71 -3.71 52.63 21.66
C ALA A 71 -2.85 51.88 20.63
N CYS A 72 -1.69 52.44 20.31
CA CYS A 72 -0.67 51.81 19.47
C CYS A 72 -0.03 50.64 20.22
N GLU A 73 0.04 49.46 19.61
CA GLU A 73 0.59 48.26 20.25
C GLU A 73 2.13 48.23 20.19
N HIS A 74 2.69 48.42 18.99
CA HIS A 74 4.13 48.44 18.72
C HIS A 74 4.54 49.73 18.00
N GLY A 75 4.51 50.84 18.75
CA GLY A 75 4.92 52.13 18.22
C GLY A 75 4.44 53.31 19.07
N LEU A 76 4.68 54.51 18.55
CA LEU A 76 4.38 55.78 19.21
C LEU A 76 3.04 56.35 18.73
N SER A 77 2.22 56.81 19.67
CA SER A 77 1.01 57.53 19.34
C SER A 77 1.30 58.96 18.88
N VAL A 78 0.68 59.37 17.77
CA VAL A 78 0.70 60.76 17.32
C VAL A 78 -0.25 61.62 18.16
N GLY A 79 -1.30 61.00 18.69
CA GLY A 79 -2.30 61.60 19.57
C GLY A 79 -2.95 62.85 18.97
N PRO A 80 -3.00 63.98 19.71
CA PRO A 80 -3.72 65.19 19.28
C PRO A 80 -3.10 65.90 18.07
N ARG A 81 -1.90 65.51 17.63
CA ARG A 81 -1.24 66.07 16.44
C ARG A 81 -1.66 65.35 15.15
N TYR A 82 -2.52 64.34 15.25
CA TYR A 82 -2.97 63.56 14.10
C TYR A 82 -3.74 64.46 13.14
N ASP A 83 -3.22 64.56 11.92
CA ASP A 83 -3.83 65.31 10.83
C ASP A 83 -3.67 64.48 9.56
N PRO A 84 -4.76 63.99 8.95
CA PRO A 84 -4.70 63.14 7.76
C PRO A 84 -4.05 63.83 6.55
N THR A 85 -3.95 65.16 6.55
CA THR A 85 -3.31 65.95 5.48
C THR A 85 -1.84 66.26 5.75
N SER A 86 -1.34 66.00 6.96
CA SER A 86 0.04 66.26 7.35
C SER A 86 1.01 65.25 6.76
N ILE A 87 2.17 65.72 6.28
CA ILE A 87 3.21 64.85 5.71
C ILE A 87 3.80 63.91 6.78
N PHE A 88 3.89 64.36 8.03
CA PHE A 88 4.55 63.64 9.12
C PHE A 88 3.56 63.00 10.12
N PHE A 89 2.34 63.53 10.23
CA PHE A 89 1.35 63.12 11.23
C PHE A 89 0.04 62.60 10.62
N ASN A 90 0.08 62.10 9.38
CA ASN A 90 -1.06 61.48 8.69
C ASN A 90 -1.43 60.07 9.18
N LYS A 91 -0.71 59.51 10.13
CA LYS A 91 -1.01 58.21 10.74
C LYS A 91 -1.28 58.39 12.24
N LYS A 92 -2.23 57.61 12.77
CA LYS A 92 -2.56 57.62 14.21
C LYS A 92 -1.37 57.16 15.07
N CYS A 93 -0.57 56.25 14.53
CA CYS A 93 0.61 55.67 15.15
C CYS A 93 1.82 55.71 14.21
N ILE A 94 3.00 55.93 14.78
CA ILE A 94 4.31 55.75 14.14
C ILE A 94 4.83 54.40 14.62
N CYS A 95 4.82 53.39 13.76
CA CYS A 95 5.16 52.03 14.12
C CYS A 95 6.67 51.79 14.20
N ASP A 96 7.05 50.83 15.05
CA ASP A 96 8.41 50.29 15.09
C ASP A 96 8.76 49.56 13.77
N GLU A 97 10.05 49.33 13.52
CA GLU A 97 10.59 48.88 12.22
C GLU A 97 9.95 47.60 11.66
N ASP A 98 9.41 46.73 12.52
CA ASP A 98 8.81 45.44 12.14
C ASP A 98 7.26 45.42 12.18
N TRP A 99 6.61 46.56 12.43
CA TRP A 99 5.17 46.63 12.67
C TRP A 99 4.44 47.64 11.76
N SER A 100 3.15 47.38 11.55
CA SER A 100 2.32 48.10 10.59
C SER A 100 0.83 48.05 10.94
N GLY A 101 0.01 48.74 10.13
CA GLY A 101 -1.42 48.94 10.39
C GLY A 101 -1.68 50.26 11.13
N GLU A 102 -2.96 50.66 11.22
CA GLU A 102 -3.32 51.96 11.83
C GLU A 102 -2.90 52.09 13.31
N LEU A 103 -2.81 50.96 14.02
CA LEU A 103 -2.45 50.86 15.43
C LEU A 103 -1.19 50.00 15.68
N CYS A 104 -0.40 49.73 14.64
CA CYS A 104 0.83 48.94 14.73
C CYS A 104 0.65 47.51 15.28
N HIS A 105 -0.45 46.85 14.93
CA HIS A 105 -0.79 45.49 15.37
C HIS A 105 -0.43 44.40 14.33
N ILE A 106 0.03 44.79 13.13
CA ILE A 106 0.31 43.85 12.04
C ILE A 106 1.83 43.75 11.86
N PRO A 107 2.47 42.60 12.10
CA PRO A 107 3.89 42.43 11.83
C PRO A 107 4.16 42.47 10.32
N ILE A 108 5.21 43.17 9.91
CA ILE A 108 5.55 43.39 8.49
C ILE A 108 5.92 42.08 7.77
N ALA A 109 6.48 41.10 8.48
CA ALA A 109 6.75 39.75 7.94
C ALA A 109 5.50 39.11 7.28
N ASN A 110 4.31 39.44 7.79
CA ASN A 110 3.04 38.92 7.28
C ASN A 110 2.44 39.73 6.13
N GLN A 111 3.06 40.84 5.71
CA GLN A 111 2.54 41.68 4.61
C GLN A 111 2.84 41.12 3.22
N CYS A 112 3.96 40.40 3.07
CA CYS A 112 4.40 39.82 1.79
C CYS A 112 4.38 38.29 1.80
N ASN A 113 3.57 37.67 2.67
CA ASN A 113 3.45 36.22 2.85
C ASN A 113 4.81 35.51 3.07
N GLU A 114 5.78 36.18 3.72
CA GLU A 114 7.17 35.68 3.86
C GLU A 114 7.90 35.39 2.53
N ARG A 115 7.30 35.80 1.41
CA ARG A 115 7.74 35.56 0.03
C ARG A 115 8.35 36.80 -0.62
N GLY A 116 8.61 37.85 0.16
CA GLY A 116 9.18 39.10 -0.31
C GLY A 116 9.56 40.04 0.83
N GLN A 117 10.18 41.16 0.46
CA GLN A 117 10.53 42.25 1.36
C GLN A 117 9.53 43.38 1.21
N TYR A 118 9.04 43.90 2.33
CA TYR A 118 8.16 45.07 2.30
C TYR A 118 9.00 46.35 2.35
N VAL A 119 8.93 47.17 1.29
CA VAL A 119 9.71 48.40 1.17
C VAL A 119 8.80 49.52 0.63
N ASN A 120 8.80 50.68 1.29
CA ASN A 120 8.06 51.88 0.87
C ASN A 120 6.58 51.65 0.56
N GLY A 121 5.89 50.82 1.35
CA GLY A 121 4.44 50.58 1.17
C GLY A 121 4.10 49.53 0.10
N ARG A 122 5.08 48.80 -0.43
CA ARG A 122 4.90 47.76 -1.46
C ARG A 122 5.76 46.53 -1.14
N CYS A 123 5.26 45.35 -1.53
CA CYS A 123 6.05 44.12 -1.51
C CYS A 123 6.97 44.00 -2.74
N ILE A 124 8.25 43.74 -2.48
CA ILE A 124 9.25 43.30 -3.46
C ILE A 124 9.38 41.79 -3.32
N CYS A 125 8.83 41.05 -4.28
CA CYS A 125 8.73 39.60 -4.19
C CYS A 125 10.05 38.89 -4.54
N HIS A 126 10.34 37.80 -3.84
CA HIS A 126 11.49 36.94 -4.10
C HIS A 126 11.18 35.95 -5.24
N GLY A 127 12.23 35.53 -5.97
CA GLY A 127 12.11 34.47 -6.98
C GLY A 127 11.10 34.81 -8.09
N TYR A 128 10.10 33.94 -8.27
CA TYR A 128 9.02 34.13 -9.25
C TYR A 128 7.67 34.42 -8.59
N TYR A 129 7.66 34.87 -7.33
CA TYR A 129 6.44 35.34 -6.70
C TYR A 129 6.03 36.70 -7.24
N PHE A 130 4.72 36.96 -7.33
CA PHE A 130 4.18 38.24 -7.77
C PHE A 130 2.82 38.56 -7.13
N GLY A 131 2.34 39.77 -7.38
CA GLY A 131 1.12 40.31 -6.80
C GLY A 131 1.40 41.28 -5.64
N PRO A 132 0.39 42.04 -5.19
CA PRO A 132 0.55 43.07 -4.18
C PRO A 132 1.08 42.57 -2.84
N ARG A 133 0.92 41.26 -2.55
CA ARG A 133 1.43 40.59 -1.34
C ARG A 133 2.30 39.38 -1.66
N CYS A 134 2.84 39.27 -2.88
CA CYS A 134 3.62 38.09 -3.31
C CYS A 134 2.85 36.76 -3.19
N GLN A 135 1.54 36.81 -3.37
CA GLN A 135 0.65 35.67 -3.18
C GLN A 135 0.63 34.70 -4.37
N TYR A 136 1.02 35.16 -5.55
CA TYR A 136 0.96 34.37 -6.79
C TYR A 136 2.34 33.92 -7.23
N VAL A 137 2.39 32.82 -7.99
CA VAL A 137 3.60 32.18 -8.52
C VAL A 137 3.57 32.26 -10.04
N GLY A 138 4.65 32.75 -10.65
CA GLY A 138 4.73 32.94 -12.11
C GLY A 138 5.20 31.71 -12.89
N LYS A 139 5.71 30.68 -12.21
CA LYS A 139 6.35 29.52 -12.86
C LYS A 139 6.20 28.27 -12.00
N CYS A 140 5.80 27.15 -12.61
CA CYS A 140 5.81 25.83 -11.97
C CYS A 140 6.85 24.95 -12.67
N VAL A 141 7.60 24.16 -11.90
CA VAL A 141 8.60 23.24 -12.45
C VAL A 141 7.96 21.91 -12.82
N HIS A 142 7.31 21.23 -11.86
CA HIS A 142 6.58 19.97 -12.10
C HIS A 142 5.11 20.10 -11.72
N GLY A 143 4.34 20.78 -12.56
CA GLY A 143 2.93 20.97 -12.31
C GLY A 143 2.28 21.89 -13.34
N LYS A 144 1.01 22.20 -13.10
CA LYS A 144 0.23 23.13 -13.92
C LYS A 144 0.02 24.43 -13.17
N LEU A 145 0.26 25.55 -13.84
CA LEU A 145 -0.05 26.87 -13.30
C LEU A 145 -1.54 27.17 -13.50
N THR A 146 -2.26 27.44 -12.42
CA THR A 146 -3.69 27.80 -12.43
C THR A 146 -3.91 29.00 -11.52
N GLU A 147 -4.39 30.11 -12.09
CA GLU A 147 -4.71 31.35 -11.34
C GLU A 147 -3.57 31.88 -10.46
N GLY A 148 -2.32 31.71 -10.90
CA GLY A 148 -1.15 32.15 -10.13
C GLY A 148 -0.79 31.21 -8.98
N VAL A 149 -1.28 29.98 -8.96
CA VAL A 149 -0.88 28.93 -7.99
C VAL A 149 -0.47 27.68 -8.76
N CYS A 150 0.57 27.00 -8.28
CA CYS A 150 1.03 25.76 -8.89
C CYS A 150 0.26 24.55 -8.35
N GLN A 151 -0.39 23.82 -9.26
CA GLN A 151 -0.93 22.49 -9.01
C GLN A 151 0.15 21.45 -9.30
N CYS A 152 0.78 20.91 -8.27
CA CYS A 152 1.90 19.99 -8.43
C CYS A 152 1.48 18.63 -8.99
N SER A 153 2.35 18.08 -9.84
CA SER A 153 2.27 16.71 -10.31
C SER A 153 2.61 15.74 -9.18
N TYR A 154 2.18 14.48 -9.31
CA TYR A 154 2.48 13.42 -8.35
C TYR A 154 3.99 13.34 -8.04
N GLY A 155 4.33 13.21 -6.76
CA GLY A 155 5.70 13.10 -6.29
C GLY A 155 6.48 14.42 -6.19
N TYR A 156 5.81 15.58 -6.34
CA TYR A 156 6.42 16.89 -6.18
C TYR A 156 5.61 17.80 -5.26
N GLU A 157 6.33 18.66 -4.51
CA GLU A 157 5.77 19.64 -3.59
C GLU A 157 6.52 20.98 -3.64
N GLY A 158 6.07 21.91 -2.80
CA GLY A 158 6.58 23.28 -2.74
C GLY A 158 5.81 24.24 -3.66
N ASP A 159 5.98 25.53 -3.41
CA ASP A 159 5.26 26.59 -4.14
C ASP A 159 5.57 26.60 -5.64
N TYR A 160 6.74 26.10 -6.05
CA TYR A 160 7.16 25.95 -7.44
C TYR A 160 7.09 24.50 -7.95
N CYS A 161 6.61 23.55 -7.15
CA CYS A 161 6.64 22.10 -7.45
C CYS A 161 8.03 21.60 -7.84
N ASP A 162 9.07 22.13 -7.19
CA ASP A 162 10.47 21.87 -7.48
C ASP A 162 11.13 20.94 -6.47
N GLN A 163 10.45 20.66 -5.37
CA GLN A 163 10.87 19.73 -4.33
C GLN A 163 10.31 18.35 -4.66
N ILE A 164 11.17 17.34 -4.72
CA ILE A 164 10.76 15.94 -4.93
C ILE A 164 10.36 15.33 -3.59
N VAL A 165 9.23 14.62 -3.58
CA VAL A 165 8.76 13.86 -2.41
C VAL A 165 9.22 12.41 -2.55
N CYS A 166 9.90 11.90 -1.53
CA CYS A 166 10.38 10.52 -1.48
C CYS A 166 9.57 9.76 -0.41
N HIS A 167 8.82 8.73 -0.81
CA HIS A 167 7.93 8.00 0.11
C HIS A 167 8.69 7.14 1.13
N HIS A 168 9.57 6.26 0.64
CA HIS A 168 10.38 5.38 1.49
C HIS A 168 11.88 5.68 1.40
N GLY A 169 12.27 6.84 0.88
CA GLY A 169 13.66 7.23 0.66
C GLY A 169 13.95 8.65 1.11
N TYR A 170 15.08 9.20 0.66
CA TYR A 170 15.44 10.58 0.91
C TYR A 170 15.93 11.26 -0.37
N PRO A 171 15.76 12.58 -0.51
CA PRO A 171 16.30 13.32 -1.63
C PRO A 171 17.84 13.34 -1.55
N ASP A 172 18.50 13.27 -2.71
CA ASP A 172 19.96 13.37 -2.78
C ASP A 172 20.46 14.70 -2.15
N LYS A 173 21.58 14.67 -1.43
CA LYS A 173 22.05 15.75 -0.53
C LYS A 173 22.23 17.11 -1.20
N ASN A 174 22.40 17.14 -2.52
CA ASN A 174 22.55 18.38 -3.29
C ASN A 174 21.31 18.74 -4.12
N ASN A 175 20.25 17.91 -4.11
CA ASN A 175 19.05 18.02 -4.95
C ASN A 175 19.33 18.25 -6.45
N THR A 176 20.58 18.06 -6.90
CA THR A 176 21.07 18.37 -8.25
C THR A 176 20.48 17.45 -9.30
N LEU A 177 20.15 16.23 -8.91
CA LEU A 177 19.57 15.21 -9.79
C LEU A 177 18.05 15.09 -9.63
N LYS A 178 17.42 15.82 -8.69
CA LYS A 178 15.98 15.72 -8.35
C LYS A 178 15.46 14.28 -8.33
N ARG A 179 16.21 13.40 -7.67
CA ARG A 179 15.90 11.97 -7.56
C ARG A 179 15.92 11.53 -6.11
N CYS A 180 15.10 10.53 -5.81
CA CYS A 180 15.15 9.86 -4.52
C CYS A 180 16.23 8.78 -4.50
N ILE A 181 16.88 8.65 -3.34
CA ILE A 181 17.76 7.53 -3.01
C ILE A 181 16.90 6.52 -2.24
N CYS A 182 16.64 5.36 -2.86
CA CYS A 182 15.77 4.34 -2.30
C CYS A 182 16.54 3.34 -1.43
N PRO A 183 15.96 2.92 -0.28
CA PRO A 183 16.51 1.84 0.52
C PRO A 183 16.36 0.48 -0.20
N PRO A 184 17.03 -0.57 0.28
CA PRO A 184 16.87 -1.92 -0.26
C PRO A 184 15.39 -2.31 -0.37
N ARG A 185 15.03 -3.01 -1.45
CA ARG A 185 13.67 -3.49 -1.80
C ARG A 185 12.68 -2.44 -2.31
N HIS A 186 13.01 -1.16 -2.27
CA HIS A 186 12.22 -0.10 -2.89
C HIS A 186 12.92 0.42 -4.14
N THR A 187 12.13 0.82 -5.13
CA THR A 187 12.57 1.35 -6.43
C THR A 187 11.58 2.42 -6.90
N GLY A 188 11.80 2.95 -8.10
CA GLY A 188 10.99 4.01 -8.68
C GLY A 188 11.61 5.38 -8.44
N GLN A 189 11.10 6.38 -9.16
CA GLN A 189 11.59 7.76 -9.07
C GLN A 189 11.35 8.37 -7.68
N PHE A 190 10.26 7.96 -7.02
CA PHE A 190 9.81 8.47 -5.72
C PHE A 190 9.95 7.42 -4.58
N CYS A 191 10.59 6.28 -4.86
CA CYS A 191 10.71 5.14 -3.93
C CYS A 191 9.36 4.57 -3.46
N ASP A 192 8.39 4.55 -4.37
CA ASP A 192 7.01 4.11 -4.20
C ASP A 192 6.71 2.75 -4.85
N GLU A 193 7.72 2.12 -5.47
CA GLU A 193 7.61 0.80 -6.08
C GLU A 193 8.45 -0.23 -5.31
N CYS A 194 8.05 -1.50 -5.31
CA CYS A 194 8.89 -2.59 -4.81
C CYS A 194 9.83 -3.10 -5.93
N LEU A 195 11.11 -3.37 -5.64
CA LEU A 195 12.18 -3.76 -6.59
C LEU A 195 12.03 -5.17 -7.21
N LEU A 196 10.83 -5.69 -7.39
CA LEU A 196 10.63 -7.13 -7.48
C LEU A 196 11.12 -7.80 -8.76
N LYS A 197 11.91 -8.87 -8.58
CA LYS A 197 12.21 -9.88 -9.59
C LYS A 197 11.78 -11.29 -9.19
N GLU A 198 10.86 -11.45 -8.23
CA GLU A 198 10.32 -12.76 -7.86
C GLU A 198 8.81 -12.70 -7.51
N GLU A 199 8.10 -13.77 -7.88
CA GLU A 199 6.64 -13.94 -8.06
C GLU A 199 5.80 -13.93 -6.76
N HIS A 200 6.43 -13.74 -5.59
CA HIS A 200 5.79 -13.87 -4.27
C HIS A 200 6.13 -12.73 -3.32
N VAL A 201 5.78 -11.50 -3.70
CA VAL A 201 5.88 -10.35 -2.79
C VAL A 201 4.53 -9.70 -2.62
N LEU A 202 4.24 -9.40 -1.36
CA LEU A 202 3.08 -8.65 -0.93
C LEU A 202 3.06 -7.26 -1.59
N PRO A 203 1.86 -6.75 -1.96
CA PRO A 203 1.75 -5.43 -2.55
C PRO A 203 2.24 -4.33 -1.60
N PHE A 204 2.61 -3.20 -2.19
CA PHE A 204 2.96 -1.96 -1.49
C PHE A 204 1.96 -1.68 -0.34
N PRO A 205 2.40 -1.25 0.87
CA PRO A 205 3.69 -0.60 1.21
C PRO A 205 4.74 -1.51 1.86
N ASN A 206 4.41 -2.76 2.20
CA ASN A 206 5.27 -3.54 3.09
C ASN A 206 6.47 -4.19 2.38
N CYS A 207 6.41 -4.39 1.05
CA CYS A 207 7.47 -4.98 0.22
C CYS A 207 8.23 -6.14 0.92
N THR A 208 7.50 -7.01 1.63
CA THR A 208 8.06 -8.14 2.37
C THR A 208 8.04 -9.41 1.53
N LEU A 209 9.16 -10.14 1.55
CA LEU A 209 9.24 -11.49 1.00
C LEU A 209 8.45 -12.43 1.91
N GLU A 210 7.37 -13.01 1.40
CA GLU A 210 6.67 -14.08 2.11
C GLU A 210 7.56 -15.33 2.07
N LYS A 211 8.41 -15.50 3.08
CA LYS A 211 9.16 -16.75 3.27
C LYS A 211 8.15 -17.84 3.58
N VAL A 212 7.72 -18.61 2.57
CA VAL A 212 6.97 -19.84 2.80
C VAL A 212 7.77 -20.68 3.81
N PRO A 213 7.24 -20.94 5.01
CA PRO A 213 8.03 -21.55 6.06
C PRO A 213 8.50 -22.93 5.59
N LEU A 214 9.80 -23.17 5.69
CA LEU A 214 10.46 -24.43 5.28
C LEU A 214 9.79 -25.67 5.92
N LYS A 215 9.10 -25.48 7.06
CA LYS A 215 8.24 -26.49 7.71
C LYS A 215 7.15 -27.05 6.80
N VAL A 216 6.55 -26.25 5.91
CA VAL A 216 5.50 -26.69 4.99
C VAL A 216 6.07 -27.50 3.82
N LYS A 217 7.30 -27.19 3.37
CA LYS A 217 7.99 -27.99 2.35
C LYS A 217 8.39 -29.37 2.91
N LEU A 218 8.92 -29.44 4.13
CA LEU A 218 9.27 -30.72 4.77
C LEU A 218 8.04 -31.58 5.13
N SER A 219 6.91 -30.97 5.49
CA SER A 219 5.69 -31.73 5.82
C SER A 219 5.08 -32.42 4.60
N ARG A 220 5.05 -31.76 3.43
CA ARG A 220 4.54 -32.34 2.16
C ARG A 220 5.35 -33.55 1.69
N ILE A 221 6.68 -33.53 1.86
CA ILE A 221 7.55 -34.65 1.47
C ILE A 221 7.29 -35.89 2.34
N LYS A 222 7.10 -35.71 3.66
CA LYS A 222 6.80 -36.81 4.59
C LYS A 222 5.43 -37.44 4.31
N THR A 223 4.39 -36.64 4.04
CA THR A 223 3.03 -37.16 3.75
C THR A 223 2.95 -37.94 2.44
N ASN A 224 3.68 -37.53 1.40
CA ASN A 224 3.66 -38.21 0.10
C ASN A 224 4.23 -39.64 0.16
N GLN A 225 5.23 -39.89 1.00
CA GLN A 225 5.78 -41.24 1.17
C GLN A 225 4.79 -42.20 1.86
N LEU A 226 4.01 -41.72 2.82
CA LEU A 226 2.98 -42.52 3.49
C LEU A 226 1.79 -42.82 2.55
N ILE A 227 1.43 -41.90 1.66
CA ILE A 227 0.36 -42.10 0.68
C ILE A 227 0.78 -43.13 -0.37
N PHE A 228 1.99 -43.05 -0.92
CA PHE A 228 2.47 -43.99 -1.93
C PHE A 228 2.54 -45.44 -1.40
N LYS A 229 2.97 -45.62 -0.14
CA LYS A 229 2.95 -46.94 0.51
C LYS A 229 1.53 -47.51 0.66
N ARG A 230 0.54 -46.68 0.97
CA ARG A 230 -0.87 -47.10 1.06
C ARG A 230 -1.45 -47.49 -0.31
N ILE A 231 -1.10 -46.77 -1.37
CA ILE A 231 -1.54 -47.09 -2.75
C ILE A 231 -0.99 -48.44 -3.20
N LEU A 232 0.29 -48.72 -2.91
CA LEU A 232 0.91 -50.00 -3.28
C LEU A 232 0.24 -51.20 -2.61
N ILE A 233 -0.16 -51.07 -1.34
CA ILE A 233 -0.90 -52.14 -0.62
C ILE A 233 -2.28 -52.38 -1.26
N ILE A 234 -3.00 -51.32 -1.63
CA ILE A 234 -4.33 -51.43 -2.26
C ILE A 234 -4.23 -52.16 -3.61
N LEU A 235 -3.21 -51.85 -4.42
CA LEU A 235 -2.98 -52.51 -5.70
C LEU A 235 -2.67 -54.02 -5.54
N LEU A 236 -1.90 -54.39 -4.53
CA LEU A 236 -1.61 -55.79 -4.23
C LEU A 236 -2.88 -56.56 -3.84
N ILE A 237 -3.73 -55.98 -3.00
CA ILE A 237 -5.01 -56.59 -2.61
C ILE A 237 -5.91 -56.78 -3.84
N PHE A 238 -6.02 -55.75 -4.69
CA PHE A 238 -6.82 -55.83 -5.90
C PHE A 238 -6.32 -56.91 -6.87
N ALA A 239 -5.00 -57.02 -7.04
CA ALA A 239 -4.40 -58.08 -7.84
C ALA A 239 -4.72 -59.48 -7.30
N VAL A 240 -4.63 -59.68 -5.98
CA VAL A 240 -4.99 -60.96 -5.33
C VAL A 240 -6.47 -61.28 -5.57
N LEU A 241 -7.37 -60.30 -5.43
CA LEU A 241 -8.79 -60.51 -5.70
C LEU A 241 -9.07 -60.90 -7.14
N ILE A 242 -8.40 -60.26 -8.11
CA ILE A 242 -8.50 -60.63 -9.53
C ILE A 242 -8.04 -62.08 -9.74
N VAL A 243 -6.91 -62.48 -9.13
CA VAL A 243 -6.41 -63.85 -9.24
C VAL A 243 -7.40 -64.85 -8.64
N LEU A 244 -7.99 -64.55 -7.48
CA LEU A 244 -9.00 -65.42 -6.87
C LEU A 244 -10.24 -65.57 -7.76
N VAL A 245 -10.73 -64.48 -8.34
CA VAL A 245 -11.87 -64.52 -9.28
C VAL A 245 -11.51 -65.32 -10.53
N ALA A 246 -10.31 -65.16 -11.07
CA ALA A 246 -9.84 -65.92 -12.23
C ALA A 246 -9.74 -67.42 -11.92
N VAL A 247 -9.23 -67.80 -10.75
CA VAL A 247 -9.18 -69.19 -10.28
C VAL A 247 -10.59 -69.74 -10.15
N MET A 248 -11.51 -69.01 -9.50
CA MET A 248 -12.91 -69.42 -9.38
C MET A 248 -13.57 -69.60 -10.75
N TYR A 249 -13.29 -68.71 -11.70
CA TYR A 249 -13.79 -68.81 -13.07
C TYR A 249 -13.25 -70.05 -13.79
N VAL A 250 -11.94 -70.32 -13.69
CA VAL A 250 -11.31 -71.50 -14.29
C VAL A 250 -11.81 -72.80 -13.66
N LEU A 251 -11.95 -72.86 -12.33
CA LEU A 251 -12.49 -74.02 -11.63
C LEU A 251 -13.95 -74.28 -12.04
N ASN A 252 -14.78 -73.24 -12.11
CA ASN A 252 -16.16 -73.36 -12.57
C ASN A 252 -16.25 -73.77 -14.05
N TRP A 253 -15.37 -73.22 -14.90
CA TRP A 253 -15.28 -73.59 -16.30
C TRP A 253 -14.84 -75.05 -16.48
N GLY A 254 -13.86 -75.49 -15.70
CA GLY A 254 -13.40 -76.89 -15.64
C GLY A 254 -14.50 -77.83 -15.18
N HIS A 255 -15.20 -77.49 -14.09
CA HIS A 255 -16.33 -78.29 -13.60
C HIS A 255 -17.44 -78.41 -14.65
N LYS A 256 -17.83 -77.29 -15.29
CA LYS A 256 -18.84 -77.28 -16.36
C LYS A 256 -18.39 -78.10 -17.59
N ARG A 257 -17.08 -78.14 -17.88
CA ARG A 257 -16.52 -78.96 -18.96
C ARG A 257 -16.53 -80.44 -18.61
N ASN A 258 -16.14 -80.81 -17.40
CA ASN A 258 -16.22 -82.20 -16.92
C ASN A 258 -17.66 -82.71 -16.93
N GLN A 259 -18.61 -81.92 -16.42
CA GLN A 259 -20.03 -82.27 -16.47
C GLN A 259 -20.55 -82.49 -17.90
N LYS A 260 -20.08 -81.70 -18.88
CA LYS A 260 -20.41 -81.94 -20.30
C LYS A 260 -19.81 -83.24 -20.83
N MET A 261 -18.61 -83.61 -20.40
CA MET A 261 -17.97 -84.87 -20.80
C MET A 261 -18.71 -86.07 -20.20
N ASP A 262 -19.04 -86.03 -18.91
CA ASP A 262 -19.79 -87.09 -18.22
C ASP A 262 -21.19 -87.28 -18.85
N ASN A 263 -21.89 -86.18 -19.15
CA ASN A 263 -23.19 -86.22 -19.84
C ASN A 263 -23.09 -86.77 -21.28
N ALA A 264 -22.01 -86.45 -22.00
CA ALA A 264 -21.80 -86.96 -23.35
C ALA A 264 -21.45 -88.46 -23.34
N GLU A 265 -20.74 -88.94 -22.32
CA GLU A 265 -20.44 -90.36 -22.12
C GLU A 265 -21.70 -91.14 -21.74
N LEU A 266 -22.53 -90.61 -20.85
CA LEU A 266 -23.83 -91.20 -20.52
C LEU A 266 -24.75 -91.29 -21.75
N LEU A 267 -24.81 -90.25 -22.58
CA LEU A 267 -25.61 -90.26 -23.81
C LEU A 267 -25.09 -91.31 -24.80
N ARG A 268 -23.76 -91.48 -24.92
CA ARG A 268 -23.17 -92.54 -25.75
C ARG A 268 -23.54 -93.92 -25.25
N GLN A 269 -23.50 -94.15 -23.94
CA GLN A 269 -23.93 -95.42 -23.35
C GLN A 269 -25.41 -95.69 -23.61
N ASN A 270 -26.28 -94.69 -23.44
CA ASN A 270 -27.70 -94.82 -23.75
C ASN A 270 -27.96 -95.16 -25.23
N LEU A 271 -27.25 -94.51 -26.16
CA LEU A 271 -27.35 -94.81 -27.59
C LEU A 271 -26.88 -96.23 -27.94
N VAL A 272 -25.84 -96.75 -27.25
CA VAL A 272 -25.37 -98.13 -27.42
C VAL A 272 -26.41 -99.11 -26.87
N ASN A 273 -26.97 -98.84 -25.70
CA ASN A 273 -28.00 -99.66 -25.07
C ASN A 273 -29.29 -99.73 -25.93
N GLU A 274 -29.73 -98.61 -26.50
CA GLU A 274 -30.88 -98.57 -27.42
C GLU A 274 -30.63 -99.41 -28.68
N ARG A 275 -29.43 -99.35 -29.27
CA ARG A 275 -29.07 -100.18 -30.42
C ARG A 275 -29.10 -101.67 -30.09
N GLN A 276 -28.66 -102.07 -28.90
CA GLN A 276 -28.73 -103.46 -28.45
C GLN A 276 -30.19 -103.93 -28.30
N LEU A 277 -31.05 -103.08 -27.71
CA LEU A 277 -32.48 -103.35 -27.57
C LEU A 277 -33.18 -103.53 -28.93
N MET A 278 -32.84 -102.70 -29.92
CA MET A 278 -33.36 -102.85 -31.28
C MET A 278 -32.90 -104.14 -31.96
N LEU A 279 -31.63 -104.54 -31.80
CA LEU A 279 -31.13 -105.80 -32.37
C LEU A 279 -31.82 -107.02 -31.74
N GLN A 280 -32.09 -106.99 -30.43
CA GLN A 280 -32.84 -108.04 -29.75
C GLN A 280 -34.29 -108.14 -30.28
N ASN A 281 -34.94 -107.00 -30.53
CA ASN A 281 -36.28 -106.97 -31.14
C ASN A 281 -36.27 -107.52 -32.58
N ILE A 282 -35.26 -107.20 -33.38
CA ILE A 282 -35.13 -107.75 -34.76
C ILE A 282 -34.93 -109.27 -34.73
N PHE A 283 -34.12 -109.79 -33.80
CA PHE A 283 -33.97 -111.24 -33.61
C PHE A 283 -35.28 -111.92 -33.20
N SER A 284 -36.16 -111.24 -32.48
CA SER A 284 -37.48 -111.77 -32.13
C SER A 284 -38.48 -111.76 -33.30
N GLN A 285 -38.38 -110.80 -34.23
CA GLN A 285 -39.27 -110.70 -35.40
C GLN A 285 -38.90 -111.65 -36.55
N ASN A 286 -37.63 -112.02 -36.71
CA ASN A 286 -37.20 -112.98 -37.73
C ASN A 286 -37.63 -114.45 -37.48
N ASN A 287 -38.43 -114.71 -36.44
CA ASN A 287 -39.08 -116.01 -36.19
C ASN A 287 -40.56 -116.06 -36.64
N LEU A 288 -41.10 -115.03 -37.31
CA LEU A 288 -42.37 -115.13 -38.01
C LEU A 288 -42.33 -114.48 -39.41
N GLU A 289 -42.53 -115.35 -40.40
CA GLU A 289 -43.10 -115.12 -41.74
C GLU A 289 -42.29 -114.44 -42.87
N VAL A 290 -41.91 -115.30 -43.82
CA VAL A 290 -41.71 -115.08 -45.27
C VAL A 290 -43.12 -115.09 -45.92
N PRO A 291 -43.52 -114.19 -46.85
CA PRO A 291 -43.11 -114.32 -48.27
C PRO A 291 -43.08 -113.07 -49.19
N ASN A 292 -42.27 -113.23 -50.24
CA ASN A 292 -42.31 -112.72 -51.63
C ASN A 292 -43.27 -111.58 -52.02
N ASP A 293 -42.76 -110.56 -52.73
CA ASP A 293 -42.91 -110.50 -54.21
C ASP A 293 -41.95 -109.49 -54.90
N LYS A 294 -41.95 -109.58 -56.23
CA LYS A 294 -40.93 -109.17 -57.21
C LYS A 294 -40.85 -107.68 -57.59
N LEU A 295 -39.68 -107.40 -58.18
CA LEU A 295 -39.39 -106.53 -59.35
C LEU A 295 -39.40 -105.00 -59.18
N GLY A 296 -38.25 -104.38 -59.46
CA GLY A 296 -38.18 -102.93 -59.68
C GLY A 296 -36.77 -102.35 -59.79
N ARG A 297 -36.09 -102.63 -60.89
CA ARG A 297 -34.79 -102.03 -61.28
C ARG A 297 -34.93 -100.51 -61.48
N ARG A 298 -34.10 -99.67 -60.83
CA ARG A 298 -33.57 -98.42 -61.42
C ARG A 298 -32.30 -97.92 -60.71
N LYS A 299 -31.26 -97.69 -61.51
CA LYS A 299 -30.00 -96.99 -61.18
C LYS A 299 -30.19 -95.47 -61.35
N SER A 300 -29.58 -94.66 -60.48
CA SER A 300 -28.81 -93.42 -60.80
C SER A 300 -28.46 -92.74 -59.46
N SER A 301 -27.19 -92.57 -59.09
CA SER A 301 -26.17 -91.63 -59.59
C SER A 301 -26.05 -90.39 -58.67
N GLN A 302 -24.97 -90.40 -57.89
CA GLN A 302 -24.03 -89.32 -57.56
C GLN A 302 -24.50 -87.86 -57.44
N ARG A 303 -24.19 -87.26 -56.28
CA ARG A 303 -23.26 -86.11 -56.09
C ARG A 303 -23.21 -85.80 -54.58
N PHE A 304 -22.12 -86.01 -53.85
CA PHE A 304 -20.91 -85.18 -53.77
C PHE A 304 -21.19 -83.68 -53.96
N LEU A 305 -21.19 -82.95 -52.86
CA LEU A 305 -20.50 -81.67 -52.67
C LEU A 305 -20.53 -81.28 -51.18
N ASP A 306 -19.33 -81.23 -50.61
CA ASP A 306 -18.89 -80.61 -49.36
C ASP A 306 -17.63 -79.80 -49.78
N PRO A 307 -17.01 -78.89 -49.00
CA PRO A 307 -17.48 -77.87 -48.04
C PRO A 307 -16.96 -76.46 -48.44
N ASN A 308 -17.21 -75.45 -47.60
CA ASN A 308 -16.53 -74.14 -47.49
C ASN A 308 -17.06 -72.95 -48.32
N ARG A 309 -17.75 -72.03 -47.63
CA ARG A 309 -17.49 -70.60 -47.80
C ARG A 309 -17.71 -69.83 -46.49
N MET A 310 -16.63 -69.21 -46.03
CA MET A 310 -16.55 -68.19 -44.98
C MET A 310 -17.25 -66.91 -45.44
N ASP A 311 -17.95 -66.22 -44.54
CA ASP A 311 -18.11 -64.77 -44.61
C ASP A 311 -17.71 -64.16 -43.26
N HIS A 312 -16.75 -63.25 -43.35
CA HIS A 312 -16.23 -62.39 -42.30
C HIS A 312 -16.72 -60.97 -42.57
N SER A 313 -17.07 -60.25 -41.50
CA SER A 313 -16.79 -58.81 -41.29
C SER A 313 -17.66 -57.80 -42.08
N LEU A 314 -17.98 -56.58 -41.64
CA LEU A 314 -17.71 -55.68 -40.49
C LEU A 314 -18.88 -54.65 -40.54
N PHE A 315 -19.56 -54.30 -39.45
CA PHE A 315 -19.29 -53.08 -38.66
C PHE A 315 -17.84 -52.87 -38.25
#